data_AF-A0A1J3FZD2-F1
#
_entry.id   AF-A0A1J3FZD2-F1
#
_cell.length_a   1.000
_cell.length_b   1.000
_cell.length_c   1.000
_cell.angle_alpha   90.00
_cell.angle_beta   90.00
_cell.angle_gamma   90.00
#
_symmetry.space_group_name_H-M   'P 1'
#
loop_
_entity.id
_entity.type
_entity.pdbx_description
1 polymer ?
#
loop_
_entity_poly.entity_id
_entity_poly.type
_entity_poly.pdbx_seq_one_letter_code
_entity_poly.pdbx_strand_id
1 'polypeptide(L)'
;MGDFNLALVIVAIVVCVIVFISSIYLLVNYQHPDDANQAYFPKFVVVFGLSIAMISILMLPADVANRHACRHAIYNGACNLTLPMKELWLAIYIVDAILVFFVIPFAMFFYEGDQDKSLGKRIKSALIWVVTTAVVCALVLGILYGVIGKVDFSVRHLASATTTFPTSWQFSNTQPCIGNTARQCSAFTANVTSEKTWTMRTTFPEYIVALATIVGSVLFTIFGGVGIACLPLGLITAFIRRPKAVITRSQYIKEATELGKKARELKKAADGLHQEERSGAKGR
;
A
#
# COMPACT_ATOMS: atom_id res chain seq x y z
N MET A 1 -4.03 -33.49 -9.65
CA MET A 1 -4.52 -32.63 -8.55
C MET A 1 -3.42 -31.74 -7.94
N GLY A 2 -2.13 -31.90 -8.29
CA GLY A 2 -1.05 -30.98 -7.86
C GLY A 2 -0.73 -29.84 -8.86
N ASP A 3 -1.21 -29.93 -10.10
CA ASP A 3 -0.76 -29.07 -11.21
C ASP A 3 -1.30 -27.63 -11.12
N PHE A 4 -2.49 -27.44 -10.52
CA PHE A 4 -3.12 -26.13 -10.41
C PHE A 4 -2.39 -25.20 -9.43
N ASN A 5 -1.88 -25.75 -8.31
CA ASN A 5 -1.16 -24.96 -7.32
C ASN A 5 0.24 -24.61 -7.81
N LEU A 6 0.90 -25.51 -8.54
CA LEU A 6 2.17 -25.23 -9.22
C LEU A 6 2.00 -24.09 -10.23
N ALA A 7 0.94 -24.12 -11.04
CA ALA A 7 0.65 -23.05 -12.00
C ALA A 7 0.44 -21.69 -11.31
N LEU A 8 -0.29 -21.66 -10.19
CA LEU A 8 -0.55 -20.45 -9.43
C LEU A 8 0.74 -19.87 -8.81
N VAL A 9 1.62 -20.73 -8.31
CA VAL A 9 2.96 -20.33 -7.80
C VAL A 9 3.84 -19.78 -8.93
N ILE A 10 3.87 -20.45 -10.09
CA ILE A 10 4.64 -19.98 -11.25
C ILE A 10 4.14 -18.60 -11.70
N VAL A 11 2.82 -18.43 -11.81
CA VAL A 11 2.22 -17.14 -12.18
C VAL A 11 2.58 -16.07 -11.15
N ALA A 12 2.50 -16.36 -9.85
CA ALA A 12 2.89 -15.42 -8.81
C ALA A 12 4.36 -14.98 -8.95
N ILE A 13 5.29 -15.92 -9.19
CA ILE A 13 6.72 -15.62 -9.40
C ILE A 13 6.91 -14.73 -10.63
N VAL A 14 6.32 -15.10 -11.77
CA VAL A 14 6.44 -14.34 -13.03
C VAL A 14 5.90 -12.92 -12.85
N VAL A 15 4.74 -12.78 -12.22
CA VAL A 15 4.13 -11.47 -11.95
C VAL A 15 5.02 -10.63 -11.03
N CYS A 16 5.60 -11.20 -9.97
CA CYS A 16 6.54 -10.49 -9.10
C CYS A 16 7.77 -9.97 -9.87
N VAL A 17 8.32 -10.76 -10.80
CA VAL A 17 9.44 -10.33 -11.65
C VAL A 17 9.01 -9.19 -12.59
N ILE A 18 7.83 -9.30 -13.22
CA ILE A 18 7.29 -8.24 -14.09
C ILE A 18 7.08 -6.94 -13.31
N VAL A 19 6.53 -7.02 -12.10
CA VAL A 19 6.33 -5.86 -11.22
C VAL A 19 7.67 -5.19 -10.86
N PHE A 20 8.69 -5.99 -10.55
CA PHE A 20 10.02 -5.46 -10.26
C PHE A 20 10.64 -4.75 -11.47
N ILE A 21 10.59 -5.35 -12.65
CA ILE A 21 11.06 -4.74 -13.91
C ILE A 21 10.29 -3.44 -14.21
N SER A 22 8.96 -3.46 -14.03
CA SER A 22 8.11 -2.29 -14.24
C SER A 22 8.46 -1.16 -13.27
N SER A 23 8.76 -1.48 -12.01
CA SER A 23 9.20 -0.52 -11.00
C SER A 23 10.53 0.14 -11.37
N ILE A 24 11.49 -0.64 -11.88
CA ILE A 24 12.77 -0.12 -12.38
C ILE A 24 12.54 0.80 -13.58
N TYR A 25 11.70 0.38 -14.53
CA TYR A 25 11.39 1.19 -15.71
C TYR A 25 10.79 2.54 -15.32
N LEU A 26 9.83 2.56 -14.39
CA LEU A 26 9.25 3.80 -13.88
C LEU A 26 10.32 4.70 -13.25
N LEU A 27 11.20 4.16 -12.42
CA LEU A 27 12.28 4.95 -11.82
C LEU A 27 13.20 5.55 -12.91
N VAL A 28 13.66 4.75 -13.88
CA VAL A 28 14.60 5.21 -14.91
C VAL A 28 13.97 6.27 -15.82
N ASN A 29 12.67 6.17 -16.10
CA ASN A 29 11.97 7.10 -16.98
C ASN A 29 11.59 8.43 -16.29
N TYR A 30 11.28 8.39 -14.98
CA TYR A 30 10.81 9.56 -14.23
C TYR A 30 11.88 10.16 -13.28
N GLN A 31 13.08 9.59 -13.21
CA GLN A 31 14.17 10.20 -12.44
C GLN A 31 14.62 11.52 -13.07
N HIS A 32 15.02 12.47 -12.22
CA HIS A 32 15.61 13.72 -12.66
C HIS A 32 16.98 13.46 -13.34
N PRO A 33 17.34 14.14 -14.44
CA PRO A 33 18.62 13.93 -15.13
C PRO A 33 19.84 14.13 -14.21
N ASP A 34 19.75 15.07 -13.26
CA ASP A 34 20.85 15.35 -12.31
C ASP A 34 21.08 14.20 -11.32
N ASP A 35 20.08 13.33 -11.12
CA ASP A 35 20.14 12.20 -10.18
C ASP A 35 20.51 10.87 -10.86
N ALA A 36 20.72 10.81 -12.18
CA ALA A 36 20.80 9.55 -12.94
C ALA A 36 21.78 8.51 -12.37
N ASN A 37 22.93 8.93 -11.84
CA ASN A 37 23.95 8.06 -11.24
C ASN A 37 24.30 8.40 -9.77
N GLN A 38 23.38 9.05 -9.06
CA GLN A 38 23.56 9.42 -7.65
C GLN A 38 22.51 8.73 -6.77
N ALA A 39 22.75 8.70 -5.45
CA ALA A 39 21.81 8.24 -4.43
C ALA A 39 21.16 6.85 -4.66
N TYR A 40 21.98 5.80 -4.80
CA TYR A 40 21.50 4.42 -5.00
C TYR A 40 20.60 3.89 -3.87
N PHE A 41 20.82 4.31 -2.61
CA PHE A 41 20.04 3.82 -1.48
C PHE A 41 18.56 4.26 -1.54
N PRO A 42 18.22 5.56 -1.67
CA PRO A 42 16.84 6.00 -1.87
C PRO A 42 16.19 5.37 -3.11
N LYS A 43 16.94 5.22 -4.22
CA LYS A 43 16.44 4.56 -5.43
C LYS A 43 16.02 3.12 -5.18
N PHE A 44 16.81 2.36 -4.44
CA PHE A 44 16.45 1.00 -4.04
C PHE A 44 15.17 0.98 -3.21
N VAL A 45 15.04 1.88 -2.23
CA VAL A 45 13.83 1.98 -1.39
C VAL A 45 12.60 2.32 -2.23
N VAL A 46 12.72 3.18 -3.23
CA VAL A 46 11.62 3.52 -4.15
C VAL A 46 11.21 2.30 -4.98
N VAL A 47 12.15 1.59 -5.61
CA VAL A 47 11.83 0.40 -6.42
C VAL A 47 11.20 -0.69 -5.56
N PHE A 48 11.74 -0.92 -4.36
CA PHE A 48 11.21 -1.91 -3.43
C PHE A 48 9.81 -1.53 -2.94
N GLY A 49 9.60 -0.28 -2.52
CA GLY A 49 8.29 0.21 -2.08
C GLY A 49 7.22 0.16 -3.18
N LEU A 50 7.57 0.55 -4.41
CA LEU A 50 6.67 0.42 -5.57
C LEU A 50 6.32 -1.03 -5.87
N SER A 51 7.31 -1.94 -5.75
CA SER A 51 7.10 -3.37 -5.99
C SER A 51 6.14 -3.97 -4.97
N ILE A 52 6.35 -3.71 -3.67
CA ILE A 52 5.45 -4.22 -2.62
C ILE A 52 4.05 -3.64 -2.79
N ALA A 53 3.90 -2.34 -3.05
CA ALA A 53 2.58 -1.72 -3.24
C ALA A 53 1.79 -2.34 -4.41
N MET A 54 2.46 -2.61 -5.53
CA MET A 54 1.84 -3.29 -6.67
C MET A 54 1.49 -4.75 -6.35
N ILE A 55 2.35 -5.47 -5.62
CA ILE A 55 2.08 -6.84 -5.16
C ILE A 55 0.87 -6.87 -4.22
N SER A 56 0.73 -5.90 -3.31
CA SER A 56 -0.41 -5.78 -2.39
C SER A 56 -1.75 -5.69 -3.14
N ILE A 57 -1.79 -5.01 -4.29
CA ILE A 57 -2.97 -4.96 -5.15
C ILE A 57 -3.21 -6.31 -5.85
N LEU A 58 -2.15 -6.93 -6.38
CA LEU A 58 -2.23 -8.19 -7.12
C LEU A 58 -2.49 -9.41 -6.23
N MET A 59 -2.34 -9.28 -4.91
CA MET A 59 -2.75 -10.30 -3.95
C MET A 59 -4.27 -10.51 -3.87
N LEU A 60 -5.08 -9.50 -4.20
CA LEU A 60 -6.54 -9.63 -4.21
C LEU A 60 -7.03 -10.68 -5.22
N PRO A 61 -6.69 -10.59 -6.52
CA PRO A 61 -7.07 -11.64 -7.47
C PRO A 61 -6.37 -12.96 -7.17
N ALA A 62 -5.16 -12.95 -6.61
CA ALA A 62 -4.48 -14.16 -6.18
C ALA A 62 -5.23 -14.90 -5.05
N ASP A 63 -5.78 -14.19 -4.07
CA ASP A 63 -6.61 -14.79 -3.01
C ASP A 63 -7.89 -15.41 -3.58
N VAL A 64 -8.57 -14.69 -4.48
CA VAL A 64 -9.76 -15.20 -5.17
C VAL A 64 -9.43 -16.48 -5.95
N ALA A 65 -8.35 -16.48 -6.73
CA ALA A 65 -7.90 -17.66 -7.47
C ALA A 65 -7.51 -18.83 -6.54
N ASN A 66 -6.83 -18.54 -5.41
CA ASN A 66 -6.43 -19.54 -4.43
C ASN A 66 -7.64 -20.21 -3.75
N ARG A 67 -8.71 -19.44 -3.45
CA ARG A 67 -9.97 -20.00 -2.92
C ARG A 67 -10.71 -20.84 -3.95
N HIS A 68 -10.70 -20.43 -5.22
CA HIS A 68 -11.32 -21.20 -6.29
C HIS A 68 -10.63 -22.55 -6.52
N ALA A 69 -9.31 -22.63 -6.31
CA ALA A 69 -8.55 -23.88 -6.38
C ALA A 69 -9.09 -24.96 -5.44
N CYS A 70 -9.64 -24.55 -4.29
CA CYS A 70 -10.14 -25.42 -3.23
C CYS A 70 -11.60 -25.85 -3.37
N ARG A 71 -12.36 -25.27 -4.30
CA ARG A 71 -13.83 -25.47 -4.37
C ARG A 71 -14.26 -26.91 -4.70
N HIS A 72 -13.37 -27.70 -5.29
CA HIS A 72 -13.62 -29.10 -5.70
C HIS A 72 -12.87 -30.13 -4.84
N ALA A 73 -12.33 -29.72 -3.69
CA ALA A 73 -11.64 -30.62 -2.77
C ALA A 73 -12.64 -31.56 -2.07
N ILE A 74 -12.57 -32.86 -2.37
CA ILE A 74 -13.48 -33.89 -1.83
C ILE A 74 -13.11 -34.27 -0.37
N TYR A 75 -11.92 -33.90 0.10
CA TYR A 75 -11.45 -34.16 1.46
C TYR A 75 -10.79 -32.91 2.08
N ASN A 76 -10.98 -32.72 3.39
CA ASN A 76 -10.54 -31.54 4.15
C ASN A 76 -9.02 -31.24 4.08
N GLY A 77 -8.20 -32.20 3.65
CA GLY A 77 -6.74 -32.05 3.52
C GLY A 77 -6.24 -31.52 2.17
N ALA A 78 -7.06 -31.51 1.11
CA ALA A 78 -6.62 -31.09 -0.23
C ALA A 78 -6.27 -29.58 -0.30
N CYS A 79 -6.85 -28.77 0.59
CA CYS A 79 -6.55 -27.35 0.69
C CYS A 79 -5.22 -27.03 1.37
N ASN A 80 -4.54 -28.01 1.98
CA ASN A 80 -3.26 -27.79 2.65
C ASN A 80 -2.08 -27.62 1.66
N LEU A 81 -2.30 -27.87 0.36
CA LEU A 81 -1.34 -27.61 -0.72
C LEU A 81 -1.52 -26.22 -1.37
N THR A 82 -2.45 -25.40 -0.89
CA THR A 82 -2.68 -24.05 -1.43
C THR A 82 -1.73 -23.02 -0.81
N LEU A 83 -1.61 -21.83 -1.42
CA LEU A 83 -0.78 -20.77 -0.85
C LEU A 83 -1.32 -20.35 0.53
N PRO A 84 -0.46 -20.20 1.54
CA PRO A 84 -0.87 -19.75 2.88
C PRO A 84 -1.20 -18.25 2.86
N MET A 85 -2.34 -17.89 2.27
CA MET A 85 -2.71 -16.49 2.03
C MET A 85 -2.78 -15.66 3.31
N LYS A 86 -3.24 -16.24 4.43
CA LYS A 86 -3.25 -15.51 5.72
C LYS A 86 -1.86 -15.04 6.14
N GLU A 87 -0.85 -15.90 5.99
CA GLU A 87 0.52 -15.58 6.34
C GLU A 87 1.13 -14.59 5.35
N LEU A 88 0.85 -14.75 4.05
CA LEU A 88 1.32 -13.83 3.01
C LEU A 88 0.73 -12.42 3.19
N TRP A 89 -0.56 -12.31 3.47
CA TRP A 89 -1.21 -11.03 3.77
C TRP A 89 -0.61 -10.36 5.00
N LEU A 90 -0.42 -11.14 6.08
CA LEU A 90 0.18 -10.61 7.30
C LEU A 90 1.63 -10.16 7.06
N ALA A 91 2.42 -10.94 6.32
CA ALA A 91 3.79 -10.61 5.99
C ALA A 91 3.90 -9.32 5.18
N ILE A 92 3.09 -9.19 4.11
CA ILE A 92 3.09 -7.99 3.26
C ILE A 92 2.63 -6.76 4.05
N TYR A 93 1.57 -6.86 4.85
CA TYR A 93 1.13 -5.72 5.66
C TYR A 93 2.13 -5.30 6.73
N ILE A 94 2.87 -6.25 7.33
CA ILE A 94 3.96 -5.91 8.26
C ILE A 94 5.11 -5.22 7.50
N VAL A 95 5.48 -5.72 6.33
CA VAL A 95 6.51 -5.09 5.48
C VAL A 95 6.09 -3.68 5.06
N ASP A 96 4.84 -3.48 4.65
CA ASP A 96 4.28 -2.17 4.33
C ASP A 96 4.34 -1.21 5.51
N ALA A 97 3.95 -1.66 6.71
CA ALA A 97 4.05 -0.86 7.93
C ALA A 97 5.51 -0.46 8.23
N ILE A 98 6.45 -1.40 8.10
CA ILE A 98 7.89 -1.11 8.31
C ILE A 98 8.40 -0.11 7.27
N LEU A 99 8.00 -0.27 6.00
CA LEU A 99 8.40 0.63 4.93
C LEU A 99 7.91 2.05 5.17
N VAL A 100 6.62 2.21 5.48
CA VAL A 100 5.98 3.52 5.66
C VAL A 100 6.48 4.24 6.91
N PHE A 101 6.60 3.55 8.04
CA PHE A 101 6.93 4.21 9.31
C PHE A 101 8.43 4.35 9.57
N PHE A 102 9.28 3.52 8.96
CA PHE A 102 10.72 3.51 9.27
C PHE A 102 11.60 3.71 8.04
N VAL A 103 11.47 2.87 7.00
CA VAL A 103 12.44 2.84 5.90
C VAL A 103 12.30 4.06 4.98
N ILE A 104 11.09 4.44 4.61
CA ILE A 104 10.84 5.60 3.74
C ILE A 104 11.21 6.91 4.44
N PRO A 105 10.78 7.18 5.70
CA PRO A 105 11.25 8.35 6.44
C PRO A 105 12.77 8.37 6.60
N PHE A 106 13.39 7.22 6.88
CA PHE A 106 14.85 7.13 6.94
C PHE A 106 15.49 7.50 5.61
N ALA A 107 15.00 6.96 4.49
CA ALA A 107 15.52 7.25 3.17
C ALA A 107 15.35 8.73 2.78
N MET A 108 14.23 9.34 3.17
CA MET A 108 13.95 10.77 2.96
C MET A 108 14.91 11.65 3.76
N PHE A 109 15.00 11.48 5.09
CA PHE A 109 15.91 12.25 5.92
C PHE A 109 17.39 11.98 5.61
N PHE A 110 17.70 10.75 5.19
CA PHE A 110 19.02 10.44 4.67
C PHE A 110 19.24 11.24 3.39
N TYR A 111 18.37 11.17 2.38
CA TYR A 111 18.55 11.88 1.11
C TYR A 111 18.64 13.40 1.28
N GLU A 112 17.76 14.01 2.08
CA GLU A 112 17.76 15.45 2.40
C GLU A 112 18.91 15.88 3.32
N GLY A 113 19.59 14.91 3.93
CA GLY A 113 20.74 15.16 4.77
C GLY A 113 21.85 15.85 3.97
N ASP A 114 22.18 17.06 4.43
CA ASP A 114 23.26 17.93 3.97
C ASP A 114 24.47 17.16 3.43
N GLN A 115 24.74 17.29 2.12
CA GLN A 115 25.78 16.50 1.43
C GLN A 115 27.19 16.82 1.93
N ASP A 116 27.37 17.98 2.57
CA ASP A 116 28.64 18.42 3.14
C ASP A 116 29.01 17.69 4.45
N LYS A 117 28.10 16.90 5.01
CA LYS A 117 28.35 16.12 6.24
C LYS A 117 28.89 14.73 5.93
N SER A 118 29.81 14.25 6.77
CA SER A 118 30.30 12.87 6.68
C SER A 118 29.16 11.85 6.79
N LEU A 119 29.28 10.73 6.07
CA LEU A 119 28.26 9.67 6.01
C LEU A 119 27.73 9.25 7.39
N GLY A 120 28.62 9.13 8.39
CA GLY A 120 28.22 8.76 9.75
C GLY A 120 27.36 9.82 10.46
N LYS A 121 27.66 11.12 10.26
CA LYS A 121 26.84 12.21 10.82
C LYS A 121 25.46 12.25 10.16
N ARG A 122 25.39 11.96 8.86
CA ARG A 122 24.15 11.88 8.08
C ARG A 122 23.25 10.74 8.56
N ILE A 123 23.81 9.54 8.73
CA ILE A 123 23.09 8.38 9.26
C ILE A 123 22.59 8.65 10.69
N LYS A 124 23.45 9.19 11.56
CA LYS A 124 23.06 9.53 12.94
C LYS A 124 21.92 10.55 12.97
N SER A 125 21.99 11.59 12.15
CA SER A 125 20.94 12.60 12.05
C SER A 125 19.63 11.97 11.58
N ALA A 126 19.65 11.20 10.50
CA ALA A 126 18.47 10.52 9.97
C ALA A 126 17.84 9.56 11.00
N LEU A 127 18.66 8.77 11.71
CA LEU A 127 18.19 7.87 12.76
C LEU A 127 17.50 8.60 13.91
N ILE A 128 18.02 9.76 14.35
CA ILE A 128 17.38 10.54 15.42
C ILE A 128 15.97 10.99 15.02
N TRP A 129 15.81 11.46 13.78
CA TRP A 129 14.50 11.86 13.26
C TRP A 129 13.54 10.69 13.10
N VAL A 130 14.02 9.54 12.62
CA VAL A 130 13.23 8.32 12.52
C VAL A 130 12.79 7.81 13.90
N VAL A 131 13.68 7.82 14.90
CA VAL A 131 13.32 7.43 16.27
C VAL A 131 12.31 8.40 16.86
N THR A 132 12.48 9.70 16.64
CA THR A 132 11.55 10.72 17.14
C THR A 132 10.16 10.54 16.54
N THR A 133 10.07 10.34 15.22
CA THR A 133 8.80 10.09 14.52
C THR A 133 8.18 8.75 14.94
N ALA A 134 8.98 7.70 15.12
CA ALA A 134 8.52 6.40 15.60
C ALA A 134 7.95 6.47 17.03
N VAL A 135 8.58 7.23 17.93
CA VAL A 135 8.06 7.44 19.30
C VAL A 135 6.70 8.14 19.27
N VAL A 136 6.57 9.20 18.46
CA VAL A 136 5.28 9.91 18.31
C VAL A 136 4.22 8.96 17.75
N CYS A 137 4.53 8.19 16.69
CA CYS A 137 3.60 7.23 16.12
C CYS A 137 3.21 6.13 17.12
N ALA A 138 4.18 5.59 17.87
CA ALA A 138 3.93 4.56 18.87
C ALA A 138 3.05 5.05 20.02
N LEU A 139 3.25 6.30 20.48
CA LEU A 139 2.40 6.92 21.50
C LEU A 139 0.96 7.08 20.99
N VAL A 140 0.79 7.60 19.78
CA VAL A 140 -0.54 7.77 19.17
C VAL A 140 -1.24 6.42 18.98
N LEU A 141 -0.56 5.43 18.39
CA LEU A 141 -1.11 4.08 18.18
C LEU A 141 -1.40 3.37 19.51
N GLY A 142 -0.56 3.54 20.53
CA GLY A 142 -0.74 2.96 21.85
C GLY A 142 -1.95 3.52 22.59
N ILE A 143 -2.15 4.85 22.55
CA ILE A 143 -3.33 5.50 23.11
C ILE A 143 -4.58 5.01 22.38
N LEU A 144 -4.57 5.00 21.05
CA LEU A 144 -5.71 4.54 20.25
C LEU A 144 -6.04 3.07 20.52
N TYR A 145 -5.04 2.19 20.64
CA TYR A 145 -5.24 0.79 21.02
C TYR A 145 -5.82 0.63 22.43
N GLY A 146 -5.45 1.50 23.37
CA GLY A 146 -6.00 1.51 24.72
C GLY A 146 -7.49 1.86 24.75
N VAL A 147 -7.94 2.79 23.90
CA VAL A 147 -9.32 3.30 23.89
C VAL A 147 -10.23 2.51 22.94
N ILE A 148 -9.75 2.13 21.76
CA ILE A 148 -10.57 1.60 20.63
C ILE A 148 -10.09 0.19 20.19
N GLY A 149 -9.17 -0.45 20.93
CA GLY A 149 -8.64 -1.78 20.58
C GLY A 149 -9.59 -2.98 20.83
N LYS A 150 -10.90 -2.73 20.95
CA LYS A 150 -11.93 -3.75 21.17
C LYS A 150 -12.82 -3.84 19.94
N VAL A 151 -13.15 -5.07 19.55
CA VAL A 151 -14.09 -5.36 18.47
C VAL A 151 -15.29 -6.06 19.06
N ASP A 152 -16.48 -5.59 18.67
CA ASP A 152 -17.75 -6.15 19.11
C ASP A 152 -18.33 -7.02 17.99
N PHE A 153 -18.58 -8.29 18.31
CA PHE A 153 -19.20 -9.24 17.41
C PHE A 153 -20.65 -9.46 17.82
N SER A 154 -21.58 -9.33 16.87
CA SER A 154 -22.95 -9.78 17.03
C SER A 154 -23.00 -11.31 16.97
N VAL A 155 -23.18 -11.96 18.11
CA VAL A 155 -23.30 -13.42 18.21
C VAL A 155 -24.71 -13.80 18.64
N ARG A 156 -25.23 -14.90 18.09
CA ARG A 156 -26.48 -15.51 18.56
C ARG A 156 -26.15 -16.62 19.52
N HIS A 157 -26.56 -16.46 20.78
CA HIS A 157 -26.44 -17.55 21.75
C HIS A 157 -27.43 -18.66 21.40
N LEU A 158 -26.90 -19.81 21.02
CA LEU A 158 -27.67 -21.03 20.82
C LEU A 158 -27.65 -21.84 22.11
N ALA A 159 -28.82 -22.15 22.64
CA ALA A 159 -28.97 -23.09 23.74
C ALA A 159 -29.69 -24.33 23.22
N SER A 160 -29.13 -25.51 23.46
CA SER A 160 -29.74 -26.80 23.14
C SER A 160 -29.48 -27.79 24.26
N ALA A 161 -30.47 -28.60 24.60
CA ALA A 161 -30.28 -29.73 25.49
C ALA A 161 -29.42 -30.79 24.80
N THR A 162 -28.49 -31.40 25.54
CA THR A 162 -27.75 -32.58 25.09
C THR A 162 -28.62 -33.81 25.23
N THR A 163 -28.64 -34.66 24.21
CA THR A 163 -29.30 -35.96 24.23
C THR A 163 -28.29 -37.03 23.83
N THR A 164 -28.46 -38.26 24.32
CA THR A 164 -27.60 -39.39 23.94
C THR A 164 -27.70 -39.64 22.44
N PHE A 165 -26.56 -39.90 21.82
CA PHE A 165 -26.51 -40.19 20.39
C PHE A 165 -27.30 -41.47 20.10
N PRO A 166 -28.33 -41.42 19.21
CA PRO A 166 -29.16 -42.59 18.95
C PRO A 166 -28.36 -43.67 18.21
N THR A 167 -28.56 -44.93 18.57
CA THR A 167 -27.96 -46.08 17.87
C THR A 167 -28.64 -46.37 16.52
N SER A 168 -29.81 -45.79 16.28
CA SER A 168 -30.56 -45.86 15.02
C SER A 168 -30.35 -44.60 14.17
N TRP A 169 -29.78 -44.75 12.97
CA TRP A 169 -29.54 -43.67 12.01
C TRP A 169 -30.80 -43.27 11.24
N GLN A 170 -31.75 -42.60 11.89
CA GLN A 170 -32.97 -42.10 11.22
C GLN A 170 -32.85 -40.65 10.72
N PHE A 171 -31.62 -40.21 10.39
CA PHE A 171 -31.42 -38.89 9.78
C PHE A 171 -31.65 -38.99 8.27
N SER A 172 -32.51 -38.12 7.75
CA SER A 172 -32.76 -37.98 6.31
C SER A 172 -32.80 -36.50 5.95
N ASN A 173 -32.78 -36.17 4.65
CA ASN A 173 -32.99 -34.79 4.19
C ASN A 173 -34.29 -34.17 4.73
N THR A 174 -35.28 -34.99 5.11
CA THR A 174 -36.56 -34.54 5.66
C THR A 174 -36.60 -34.44 7.19
N GLN A 175 -35.61 -35.01 7.88
CA GLN A 175 -35.49 -34.98 9.34
C GLN A 175 -34.01 -34.91 9.76
N PRO A 176 -33.39 -33.73 9.65
CA PRO A 176 -31.97 -33.54 9.89
C PRO A 176 -31.60 -33.40 11.38
N CYS A 177 -32.58 -33.30 12.28
CA CYS A 177 -32.38 -32.95 13.69
C CYS A 177 -32.86 -34.06 14.63
N ILE A 178 -32.24 -34.15 15.83
CA ILE A 178 -32.62 -35.12 16.85
C ILE A 178 -33.89 -34.64 17.57
N GLY A 179 -34.95 -35.44 17.51
CA GLY A 179 -36.26 -35.14 18.08
C GLY A 179 -37.37 -35.47 17.08
N ASN A 180 -38.44 -36.12 17.54
CA ASN A 180 -39.58 -36.45 16.68
C ASN A 180 -40.20 -35.14 16.17
N THR A 181 -40.30 -34.98 14.84
CA THR A 181 -40.95 -33.85 14.10
C THR A 181 -40.13 -32.57 13.87
N ALA A 182 -38.90 -32.45 14.35
CA ALA A 182 -38.09 -31.24 14.16
C ALA A 182 -37.54 -31.15 12.72
N ARG A 183 -38.16 -30.31 11.88
CA ARG A 183 -37.64 -29.96 10.52
C ARG A 183 -36.49 -28.96 10.55
N GLN A 184 -36.24 -28.34 11.70
CA GLN A 184 -35.22 -27.31 11.88
C GLN A 184 -34.52 -27.53 13.22
N CYS A 185 -33.19 -27.39 13.23
CA CYS A 185 -32.40 -27.61 14.43
C CYS A 185 -32.45 -26.33 15.29
N SER A 186 -32.13 -26.44 16.58
CA SER A 186 -32.08 -25.32 17.53
C SER A 186 -31.27 -24.12 17.01
N ALA A 187 -30.30 -24.35 16.13
CA ALA A 187 -29.51 -23.33 15.43
C ALA A 187 -30.35 -22.40 14.53
N PHE A 188 -31.46 -22.89 13.96
CA PHE A 188 -32.33 -22.14 13.04
C PHE A 188 -33.54 -21.50 13.72
N THR A 189 -33.92 -21.94 14.91
CA THR A 189 -35.09 -21.45 15.65
C THR A 189 -34.75 -20.42 16.74
N ALA A 190 -33.49 -20.02 16.86
CA ALA A 190 -33.07 -19.03 17.86
C ALA A 190 -33.73 -17.66 17.57
N ASN A 191 -34.40 -17.11 18.59
CA ASN A 191 -35.09 -15.82 18.50
C ASN A 191 -34.09 -14.68 18.23
N VAL A 192 -34.55 -13.61 17.56
CA VAL A 192 -33.76 -12.38 17.32
C VAL A 192 -33.32 -11.75 18.64
N THR A 193 -34.07 -11.94 19.73
CA THR A 193 -33.71 -11.49 21.09
C THR A 193 -32.54 -12.26 21.70
N SER A 194 -32.07 -13.35 21.09
CA SER A 194 -30.89 -14.11 21.53
C SER A 194 -29.57 -13.53 20.98
N GLU A 195 -29.64 -12.43 20.24
CA GLU A 195 -28.48 -11.70 19.77
C GLU A 195 -27.81 -10.97 20.94
N LYS A 196 -26.54 -11.26 21.17
CA LYS A 196 -25.69 -10.62 22.17
C LYS A 196 -24.42 -10.09 21.51
N THR A 197 -23.91 -8.99 22.05
CA THR A 197 -22.61 -8.45 21.66
C THR A 197 -21.52 -9.13 22.46
N TRP A 198 -20.58 -9.79 21.77
CA TRP A 198 -19.37 -10.32 22.39
C TRP A 198 -18.19 -9.43 22.03
N THR A 199 -17.59 -8.83 23.06
CA THR A 199 -16.44 -7.94 22.91
C THR A 199 -15.15 -8.74 23.02
N MET A 200 -14.29 -8.67 22.02
CA MET A 200 -12.96 -9.30 22.03
C MET A 200 -11.87 -8.25 21.78
N ARG A 201 -10.74 -8.38 22.49
CA ARG A 201 -9.59 -7.51 22.26
C ARG A 201 -8.75 -8.08 21.11
N THR A 202 -8.43 -7.25 20.13
CA THR A 202 -7.59 -7.65 18.99
C THR A 202 -6.12 -7.69 19.39
N THR A 203 -5.32 -8.48 18.65
CA THR A 203 -3.87 -8.43 18.83
C THR A 203 -3.32 -7.10 18.33
N PHE A 204 -2.23 -6.62 18.93
CA PHE A 204 -1.64 -5.33 18.59
C PHE A 204 -1.20 -5.22 17.11
N PRO A 205 -0.58 -6.24 16.48
CA PRO A 205 -0.23 -6.18 15.06
C PRO A 205 -1.46 -6.08 14.14
N GLU A 206 -2.51 -6.86 14.41
CA GLU A 206 -3.75 -6.80 13.63
C GLU A 206 -4.43 -5.44 13.74
N TYR A 207 -4.37 -4.81 14.93
CA TYR A 207 -4.88 -3.47 15.15
C TYR A 207 -4.14 -2.41 14.31
N ILE A 208 -2.81 -2.46 14.27
CA ILE A 208 -2.00 -1.53 13.45
C ILE A 208 -2.35 -1.70 11.98
N VAL A 209 -2.43 -2.93 11.48
CA VAL A 209 -2.77 -3.21 10.08
C VAL A 209 -4.19 -2.71 9.74
N ALA A 210 -5.17 -2.95 10.62
CA ALA A 210 -6.53 -2.47 10.42
C ALA A 210 -6.60 -0.93 10.37
N LEU A 211 -5.88 -0.24 11.25
CA LEU A 211 -5.86 1.23 11.26
C LEU A 211 -5.13 1.79 10.02
N ALA A 212 -3.98 1.23 9.69
CA ALA A 212 -3.18 1.64 8.53
C ALA A 212 -3.95 1.42 7.22
N THR A 213 -4.70 0.34 7.09
CA THR A 213 -5.55 0.07 5.91
C THR A 213 -6.72 1.03 5.81
N ILE A 214 -7.36 1.42 6.93
CA ILE A 214 -8.41 2.46 6.93
C ILE A 214 -7.84 3.79 6.43
N VAL A 215 -6.75 4.28 7.05
CA VAL A 215 -6.12 5.55 6.64
C VAL A 215 -5.63 5.46 5.20
N GLY A 216 -4.99 4.35 4.84
CA GLY A 216 -4.50 4.06 3.50
C GLY A 216 -5.62 4.08 2.45
N SER A 217 -6.80 3.54 2.76
CA SER A 217 -7.95 3.54 1.84
C SER A 217 -8.45 4.96 1.52
N VAL A 218 -8.45 5.85 2.52
CA VAL A 218 -8.82 7.26 2.33
C VAL A 218 -7.78 7.96 1.45
N LEU A 219 -6.49 7.80 1.76
CA LEU A 219 -5.41 8.39 0.96
C LEU A 219 -5.38 7.84 -0.47
N PHE A 220 -5.61 6.53 -0.64
CA PHE A 220 -5.68 5.88 -1.94
C PHE A 220 -6.82 6.42 -2.78
N THR A 221 -7.98 6.68 -2.18
CA THR A 221 -9.12 7.28 -2.88
C THR A 221 -8.80 8.67 -3.41
N ILE A 222 -8.10 9.50 -2.60
CA ILE A 222 -7.71 10.86 -2.99
C ILE A 222 -6.60 10.83 -4.05
N PHE A 223 -5.45 10.22 -3.75
CA PHE A 223 -4.28 10.26 -4.62
C PHE A 223 -4.40 9.34 -5.84
N GLY A 224 -5.02 8.17 -5.67
CA GLY A 224 -5.31 7.25 -6.79
C GLY A 224 -6.30 7.87 -7.77
N GLY A 225 -7.36 8.53 -7.27
CA GLY A 225 -8.33 9.23 -8.11
C GLY A 225 -7.70 10.37 -8.90
N VAL A 226 -6.93 11.23 -8.23
CA VAL A 226 -6.20 12.34 -8.88
C VAL A 226 -5.21 11.80 -9.91
N GLY A 227 -4.44 10.77 -9.57
CA GLY A 227 -3.45 10.17 -10.48
C GLY A 227 -4.05 9.66 -11.79
N ILE A 228 -5.19 8.94 -11.72
CA ILE A 228 -5.88 8.42 -12.91
C ILE A 228 -6.49 9.56 -13.74
N ALA A 229 -7.00 10.62 -13.10
CA ALA A 229 -7.59 11.76 -13.81
C ALA A 229 -6.55 12.68 -14.47
N CYS A 230 -5.33 12.75 -13.93
CA CYS A 230 -4.28 13.66 -14.42
C CYS A 230 -3.87 13.40 -15.88
N LEU A 231 -3.69 12.15 -16.30
CA LEU A 231 -3.29 11.84 -17.67
C LEU A 231 -4.34 12.25 -18.72
N PRO A 232 -5.62 11.83 -18.64
CA PRO A 232 -6.63 12.23 -19.62
C PRO A 232 -6.88 13.74 -19.60
N LEU A 233 -6.95 14.37 -18.42
CA LEU A 233 -7.09 15.84 -18.33
C LEU A 233 -5.87 16.56 -18.91
N GLY A 234 -4.66 16.03 -18.72
CA GLY A 234 -3.44 16.54 -19.34
C GLY A 234 -3.49 16.47 -20.87
N LEU A 235 -3.95 15.36 -21.43
CA LEU A 235 -4.11 15.19 -22.88
C LEU A 235 -5.21 16.10 -23.45
N ILE A 236 -6.34 16.25 -22.75
CA ILE A 236 -7.43 17.16 -23.15
C ILE A 236 -6.96 18.61 -23.11
N THR A 237 -6.30 19.02 -22.03
CA THR A 237 -5.78 20.40 -21.90
C THR A 237 -4.69 20.68 -22.92
N ALA A 238 -3.80 19.71 -23.20
CA ALA A 238 -2.81 19.81 -24.28
C ALA A 238 -3.50 19.96 -25.66
N PHE A 239 -4.58 19.23 -25.91
CA PHE A 239 -5.34 19.36 -27.15
C PHE A 239 -6.08 20.71 -27.25
N ILE A 240 -6.69 21.21 -26.18
CA ILE A 240 -7.40 22.49 -26.15
C ILE A 240 -6.43 23.67 -26.30
N ARG A 241 -5.32 23.63 -25.55
CA ARG A 241 -4.27 24.67 -25.54
C ARG A 241 -3.23 24.49 -26.64
N ARG A 242 -3.42 23.54 -27.57
CA ARG A 242 -2.48 23.35 -28.68
C ARG A 242 -2.35 24.66 -29.47
N PRO A 243 -1.13 25.07 -29.88
CA PRO A 243 -0.96 26.26 -30.70
C PRO A 243 -1.74 26.11 -32.00
N LYS A 244 -2.76 26.95 -32.22
CA LYS A 244 -3.58 26.91 -33.44
C LYS A 244 -3.02 27.79 -34.57
N ALA A 245 -2.14 28.72 -34.23
CA ALA A 245 -1.51 29.60 -35.20
C ALA A 245 -0.16 29.01 -35.64
N VAL A 246 -0.01 28.76 -36.94
CA VAL A 246 1.30 28.47 -37.53
C VAL A 246 2.04 29.79 -37.60
N ILE A 247 2.95 30.02 -36.65
CA ILE A 247 3.79 31.21 -36.61
C ILE A 247 4.72 31.16 -37.84
N THR A 248 4.83 32.28 -38.56
CA THR A 248 5.78 32.37 -39.68
C THR A 248 7.21 32.23 -39.15
N ARG A 249 8.12 31.63 -39.94
CA ARG A 249 9.53 31.42 -39.54
C ARG A 249 10.19 32.72 -39.05
N SER A 250 9.83 33.86 -39.64
CA SER A 250 10.34 35.18 -39.26
C SER A 250 9.84 35.64 -37.88
N GLN A 251 8.55 35.47 -37.58
CA GLN A 251 8.01 35.79 -36.26
C GLN A 251 8.60 34.90 -35.16
N TYR A 252 8.78 33.60 -35.44
CA TYR A 252 9.43 32.67 -34.50
C TYR A 252 10.87 33.10 -34.20
N ILE A 253 11.67 33.43 -35.23
CA ILE A 253 13.05 33.89 -35.04
C ILE A 253 13.09 35.18 -34.22
N LYS A 254 12.17 36.12 -34.46
CA LYS A 254 12.09 37.38 -33.72
C LYS A 254 11.81 37.14 -32.23
N GLU A 255 10.75 36.38 -31.92
CA GLU A 255 10.37 36.00 -30.55
C GLU A 255 11.48 35.23 -29.83
N ALA A 256 12.07 34.22 -30.49
CA ALA A 256 13.17 33.43 -29.93
C ALA A 256 14.40 34.30 -29.61
N THR A 257 14.69 35.29 -30.46
CA THR A 257 15.79 36.24 -30.23
C THR A 257 15.48 37.16 -29.05
N GLU A 258 14.23 37.59 -28.90
CA GLU A 258 13.77 38.45 -27.81
C GLU A 258 13.78 37.71 -26.45
N LEU A 259 13.33 36.45 -26.44
CA LEU A 259 13.46 35.52 -25.31
C LEU A 259 14.93 35.30 -24.94
N GLY A 260 15.80 35.10 -25.93
CA GLY A 260 17.25 34.97 -25.72
C GLY A 260 17.88 36.22 -25.11
N LYS A 261 17.41 37.43 -25.48
CA LYS A 261 17.85 38.68 -24.85
C LYS A 261 17.41 38.76 -23.39
N LYS A 262 16.13 38.52 -23.10
CA LYS A 262 15.59 38.52 -21.72
C LYS A 262 16.29 37.49 -20.82
N ALA A 263 16.56 36.28 -21.34
CA ALA A 263 17.29 35.26 -20.60
C ALA A 263 18.73 35.69 -20.27
N ARG A 264 19.41 36.40 -21.18
CA ARG A 264 20.75 36.96 -20.92
C ARG A 264 20.71 38.09 -19.89
N GLU A 265 19.68 38.94 -19.92
CA GLU A 265 19.48 40.01 -18.93
C GLU A 265 19.24 39.41 -17.53
N LEU A 266 18.35 38.42 -17.43
CA LEU A 266 18.11 37.68 -16.20
C LEU A 266 19.38 36.99 -15.67
N LYS A 267 20.17 36.37 -16.56
CA LYS A 267 21.45 35.76 -16.18
C LYS A 267 22.42 36.80 -15.64
N LYS A 268 22.55 37.96 -16.29
CA LYS A 268 23.39 39.05 -15.79
C LYS A 268 22.93 39.57 -14.43
N ALA A 269 21.62 39.70 -14.22
CA ALA A 269 21.08 40.11 -12.93
C ALA A 269 21.37 39.07 -11.84
N ALA A 270 21.21 37.79 -12.14
CA ALA A 270 21.54 36.69 -11.23
C ALA A 270 23.04 36.65 -10.90
N ASP A 271 23.92 36.78 -11.90
CA ASP A 271 25.38 36.83 -11.69
C ASP A 271 25.80 38.04 -10.85
N GLY A 272 25.12 39.18 -11.02
CA GLY A 272 25.32 40.39 -10.20
C GLY A 272 24.96 40.17 -8.74
N LEU A 273 23.78 39.60 -8.47
CA LEU A 273 23.37 39.22 -7.10
C LEU A 273 24.35 38.22 -6.47
N HIS A 274 24.84 37.26 -7.25
CA HIS A 274 25.82 36.28 -6.77
C HIS A 274 27.18 36.92 -6.40
N GLN A 275 27.58 38.00 -7.08
CA GLN A 275 28.76 38.79 -6.74
C GLN A 275 28.54 39.66 -5.50
N GLU A 276 27.34 40.23 -5.32
CA GLU A 276 26.96 40.96 -4.11
C GLU A 276 27.00 40.04 -2.87
N GLU A 277 26.48 38.81 -2.97
CA GLU A 277 26.58 37.83 -1.87
C GLU A 277 28.05 37.48 -1.53
N ARG A 278 28.89 37.27 -2.55
CA ARG A 278 30.32 36.95 -2.35
C ARG A 278 31.13 38.12 -1.78
N SER A 279 30.76 39.36 -2.10
CA SER A 279 31.42 40.56 -1.58
C SER A 279 30.90 40.95 -0.19
N GLY A 280 29.60 40.78 0.07
CA GLY A 280 29.00 40.94 1.39
C GLY A 280 29.52 39.94 2.42
N ALA A 281 29.83 38.71 2.01
CA ALA A 281 30.45 37.69 2.88
C ALA A 281 31.92 38.01 3.28
N LYS A 282 32.59 38.95 2.59
CA LYS A 282 33.95 39.40 2.94
C LYS A 282 33.98 40.63 3.85
N GLY A 283 32.82 41.27 4.08
CA GLY A 283 32.70 42.50 4.87
C GLY A 283 32.21 42.30 6.31
N ARG A 284 32.16 41.06 6.81
CA ARG A 284 31.65 40.73 8.14
C ARG A 284 32.58 39.80 8.90
#